data_AF-A0A6G3PXZ6-F1
#
_entry.id   AF-A0A6G3PXZ6-F1
#
_cell.length_a   1.000
_cell.length_b   1.000
_cell.length_c   1.000
_cell.angle_alpha   90.00
_cell.angle_beta   90.00
_cell.angle_gamma   90.00
#
_symmetry.space_group_name_H-M   'P 1'
#
loop_
_entity.id
_entity.type
_entity.pdbx_description
1 polymer ?
#
loop_
_entity_poly.entity_id
_entity_poly.type
_entity_poly.pdbx_seq_one_letter_code
_entity_poly.pdbx_strand_id
1 'polypeptide(L)'
;MNGASAGPGPSSGARSLVVGVGARRGVPDEVVFALIEAALSAAGLDPADVAEVATVDAKGDEPGIVGAAARLGVPVRTHPAGALAAVRVPHPS
;
A
#
# COMPACT_ATOMS: atom_id res chain seq x y z
N MET A 1 -37.78 15.00 10.62
CA MET A 1 -37.25 14.68 11.97
C MET A 1 -35.79 14.34 11.75
N ASN A 2 -34.92 15.30 12.02
CA ASN A 2 -33.48 15.20 11.83
C ASN A 2 -32.85 14.40 12.98
N GLY A 3 -31.76 13.69 12.69
CA GLY A 3 -30.95 13.02 13.71
C GLY A 3 -29.78 12.27 13.06
N ALA A 4 -28.75 13.01 12.68
CA ALA A 4 -27.50 12.51 12.13
C ALA A 4 -26.59 11.90 13.20
N SER A 5 -25.74 10.96 12.80
CA SER A 5 -24.31 11.22 12.93
C SER A 5 -23.63 10.66 11.70
N ALA A 6 -23.23 11.56 10.79
CA ALA A 6 -22.06 11.28 9.97
C ALA A 6 -20.97 10.88 10.96
N GLY A 7 -20.46 9.65 10.83
CA GLY A 7 -19.22 9.27 11.50
C GLY A 7 -18.16 10.32 11.16
N PRO A 8 -17.12 10.49 12.00
CA PRO A 8 -16.10 11.49 11.76
C PRO A 8 -15.67 11.41 10.29
N GLY A 9 -15.96 12.47 9.52
CA GLY A 9 -15.37 12.66 8.21
C GLY A 9 -13.85 12.56 8.38
N PRO A 10 -13.09 12.10 7.36
CA PRO A 10 -11.71 11.69 7.52
C PRO A 10 -10.97 12.76 8.34
N SER A 11 -10.60 12.39 9.57
CA SER A 11 -9.73 13.22 10.37
C SER A 11 -8.49 13.41 9.52
N SER A 12 -8.08 14.65 9.27
CA SER A 12 -6.81 14.97 8.61
C SER A 12 -5.63 14.62 9.52
N GLY A 13 -5.61 13.41 10.09
CA GLY A 13 -4.39 12.73 10.43
C GLY A 13 -3.70 12.47 9.10
N ALA A 14 -2.51 13.03 8.91
CA ALA A 14 -1.76 12.81 7.68
C ALA A 14 -1.63 11.30 7.46
N ARG A 15 -2.12 10.81 6.31
CA ARG A 15 -1.86 9.44 5.85
C ARG A 15 -0.36 9.21 6.03
N SER A 16 0.00 8.23 6.86
CA SER A 16 1.38 8.03 7.32
C SER A 16 1.87 6.61 7.09
N LEU A 17 1.00 5.72 6.61
CA LEU A 17 1.33 4.34 6.36
C LEU A 17 1.85 4.15 4.94
N VAL A 18 2.97 3.44 4.80
CA VAL A 18 3.51 3.02 3.50
C VAL A 18 3.43 1.51 3.43
N VAL A 19 2.89 0.97 2.34
CA VAL A 19 2.79 -0.48 2.13
C VAL A 19 3.81 -0.91 1.08
N GLY A 20 4.82 -1.67 1.50
CA GLY A 20 5.80 -2.28 0.60
C GLY A 20 5.22 -3.50 -0.10
N VAL A 21 5.20 -3.52 -1.44
CA VAL A 21 4.59 -4.59 -2.24
C VAL A 21 5.61 -5.24 -3.16
N GLY A 22 5.74 -6.56 -3.03
CA GLY A 22 6.48 -7.41 -3.97
C GLY A 22 5.57 -8.49 -4.53
N ALA A 23 5.33 -8.46 -5.84
CA ALA A 23 4.55 -9.49 -6.54
C ALA A 23 5.41 -10.25 -7.57
N ARG A 24 4.96 -11.43 -8.01
CA ARG A 24 5.43 -12.04 -9.25
C ARG A 24 4.85 -11.26 -10.44
N ARG A 25 5.44 -11.40 -11.63
CA ARG A 25 4.91 -10.75 -12.84
C ARG A 25 3.50 -11.24 -13.15
N GLY A 26 2.62 -10.33 -13.53
CA GLY A 26 1.26 -10.66 -13.99
C GLY A 26 0.32 -11.15 -12.88
N VAL A 27 0.64 -10.91 -11.61
CA VAL A 27 -0.33 -11.12 -10.53
C VAL A 27 -1.48 -10.11 -10.71
N PRO A 28 -2.75 -10.54 -10.63
CA PRO A 28 -3.89 -9.64 -10.79
C PRO A 28 -3.98 -8.58 -9.68
N ASP A 29 -4.51 -7.40 -9.99
CA ASP A 29 -4.60 -6.29 -9.03
C ASP A 29 -5.50 -6.61 -7.83
N GLU A 30 -6.58 -7.36 -8.05
CA GLU A 30 -7.49 -7.78 -7.00
C GLU A 30 -6.81 -8.68 -5.97
N VAL A 31 -5.85 -9.51 -6.41
CA VAL A 31 -5.08 -10.38 -5.52
C VAL A 31 -4.11 -9.54 -4.69
N VAL A 32 -3.42 -8.58 -5.31
CA VAL A 32 -2.52 -7.66 -4.60
C VAL A 32 -3.30 -6.81 -3.59
N PHE A 33 -4.43 -6.25 -4.01
CA PHE A 33 -5.29 -5.43 -3.17
C PHE A 33 -5.83 -6.21 -1.96
N ALA A 34 -6.37 -7.42 -2.17
CA ALA A 34 -6.87 -8.25 -1.09
C ALA A 34 -5.77 -8.63 -0.07
N LEU A 35 -4.54 -8.86 -0.53
CA LEU A 35 -3.40 -9.11 0.35
C LEU A 35 -3.03 -7.89 1.19
N ILE A 36 -3.10 -6.69 0.61
CA ILE A 36 -2.90 -5.44 1.35
C ILE A 36 -3.98 -5.30 2.43
N GLU A 37 -5.26 -5.43 2.08
CA GLU A 37 -6.36 -5.34 3.05
C GLU A 37 -6.22 -6.36 4.19
N ALA A 38 -5.90 -7.61 3.86
CA ALA A 38 -5.71 -8.65 4.85
C ALA A 38 -4.51 -8.36 5.79
N ALA A 39 -3.39 -7.86 5.26
CA ALA A 39 -2.22 -7.52 6.05
C ALA A 39 -2.48 -6.34 7.00
N LEU A 40 -3.18 -5.30 6.51
CA LEU A 40 -3.58 -4.15 7.31
C LEU A 40 -4.55 -4.55 8.41
N SER A 41 -5.57 -5.35 8.07
CA SER A 41 -6.53 -5.86 9.04
C SER A 41 -5.86 -6.70 10.13
N ALA A 42 -4.92 -7.58 9.76
CA ALA A 42 -4.16 -8.38 10.72
C ALA A 42 -3.29 -7.52 11.66
N ALA A 43 -2.87 -6.33 11.21
CA ALA A 43 -2.14 -5.35 12.01
C ALA A 43 -3.06 -4.36 12.77
N GLY A 44 -4.38 -4.44 12.60
CA GLY A 44 -5.34 -3.49 13.17
C GLY A 44 -5.26 -2.08 12.57
N LEU A 45 -4.79 -1.98 11.32
CA LEU A 45 -4.62 -0.72 10.59
C LEU A 45 -5.73 -0.53 9.55
N ASP A 46 -6.08 0.74 9.29
CA ASP A 46 -7.09 1.11 8.30
C ASP A 46 -6.43 1.36 6.93
N PRO A 47 -6.93 0.76 5.83
CA PRO A 47 -6.51 1.12 4.47
C PRO A 47 -6.59 2.62 4.15
N ALA A 48 -7.47 3.38 4.81
CA ALA A 48 -7.58 4.83 4.66
C ALA A 48 -6.32 5.60 5.12
N ASP A 49 -5.50 5.01 5.99
CA ASP A 49 -4.26 5.62 6.50
C ASP A 49 -3.07 5.43 5.56
N VAL A 50 -3.23 4.63 4.49
CA VAL A 50 -2.19 4.37 3.49
C VAL A 50 -1.94 5.63 2.66
N ALA A 51 -0.70 6.10 2.68
CA ALA A 51 -0.23 7.25 1.91
C ALA A 51 0.28 6.87 0.52
N GLU A 52 0.95 5.72 0.40
CA GLU A 52 1.58 5.24 -0.83
C GLU A 52 1.85 3.73 -0.80
N VAL A 53 1.96 3.14 -1.99
CA VAL A 53 2.44 1.77 -2.21
C VAL A 53 3.89 1.86 -2.69
N ALA A 54 4.83 1.21 -1.99
CA ALA A 54 6.24 1.22 -2.33
C ALA A 54 6.68 -0.10 -3.00
N THR A 55 7.49 -0.03 -4.05
CA THR A 55 8.05 -1.23 -4.71
C THR A 55 9.46 -0.97 -5.28
N VAL A 56 10.11 -2.01 -5.81
CA VAL A 56 11.39 -1.88 -6.50
C VAL A 56 11.17 -1.37 -7.93
N ASP A 57 12.09 -0.55 -8.48
CA ASP A 57 11.99 0.02 -9.84
C ASP A 57 11.61 -1.02 -10.90
N ALA A 58 12.16 -2.23 -10.82
CA ALA A 58 11.85 -3.34 -11.74
C ALA A 58 10.37 -3.78 -11.75
N LYS A 59 9.54 -3.28 -10.82
CA LYS A 59 8.11 -3.57 -10.68
C LYS A 59 7.24 -2.31 -10.71
N GLY A 60 7.81 -1.13 -11.03
CA GLY A 60 7.08 0.14 -11.02
C GLY A 60 5.83 0.14 -11.91
N ASP A 61 5.89 -0.58 -13.03
CA ASP A 61 4.81 -0.67 -14.02
C ASP A 61 4.07 -2.02 -13.96
N GLU A 62 4.26 -2.84 -12.93
CA GLU A 62 3.52 -4.10 -12.82
C GLU A 62 2.02 -3.82 -12.65
N PRO A 63 1.15 -4.29 -13.57
CA PRO A 63 -0.27 -3.94 -13.57
C PRO A 63 -0.99 -4.27 -12.26
N GLY A 64 -0.61 -5.38 -11.62
CA GLY A 64 -1.18 -5.76 -10.32
C GLY A 64 -0.86 -4.77 -9.21
N ILE A 65 0.34 -4.19 -9.20
CA ILE A 65 0.76 -3.21 -8.18
C ILE A 65 0.11 -1.85 -8.47
N VAL A 66 0.18 -1.39 -9.72
CA VAL A 66 -0.41 -0.12 -10.14
C VAL A 66 -1.93 -0.13 -9.95
N GLY A 67 -2.59 -1.23 -10.32
CA GLY A 67 -4.02 -1.41 -10.14
C GLY A 67 -4.43 -1.41 -8.66
N ALA A 68 -3.70 -2.12 -7.79
CA ALA A 68 -3.99 -2.13 -6.35
C ALA A 68 -3.81 -0.73 -5.72
N ALA A 69 -2.76 -0.01 -6.09
CA ALA A 69 -2.54 1.37 -5.64
C ALA A 69 -3.65 2.32 -6.12
N ALA A 70 -4.11 2.15 -7.37
CA ALA A 70 -5.22 2.92 -7.91
C ALA A 70 -6.53 2.67 -7.13
N ARG A 71 -6.80 1.42 -6.72
CA ARG A 71 -7.96 1.08 -5.88
C ARG A 71 -7.91 1.71 -4.50
N LEU A 72 -6.71 1.85 -3.94
CA LEU A 72 -6.46 2.58 -2.69
C LEU A 72 -6.48 4.11 -2.85
N GLY A 73 -6.43 4.62 -4.09
CA GLY A 73 -6.34 6.06 -4.34
C GLY A 73 -5.01 6.68 -3.91
N VAL A 74 -3.91 5.91 -4.00
CA VAL A 74 -2.57 6.32 -3.55
C VAL A 74 -1.54 6.14 -4.68
N PRO A 75 -0.45 6.93 -4.69
CA PRO A 75 0.62 6.75 -5.66
C PRO A 75 1.42 5.46 -5.43
N VAL A 76 2.07 5.00 -6.50
CA VAL A 76 3.16 4.02 -6.41
C VAL A 76 4.49 4.78 -6.33
N ARG A 77 5.31 4.45 -5.33
CA ARG A 77 6.68 4.93 -5.19
C ARG A 77 7.64 3.78 -5.51
N THR A 78 8.59 4.02 -6.41
CA THR A 78 9.61 3.04 -6.74
C THR A 78 10.94 3.38 -6.06
N HIS A 79 11.73 2.33 -5.80
CA HIS A 79 13.07 2.44 -5.24
C HIS A 79 14.05 1.59 -6.06
N PRO A 80 15.26 2.10 -6.35
CA PRO A 80 16.27 1.31 -7.04
C PRO A 80 16.73 0.16 -6.17
N ALA A 81 16.96 -1.00 -6.80
CA ALA A 81 17.37 -2.23 -6.10
C ALA A 81 18.63 -2.03 -5.25
N GLY A 82 19.59 -1.24 -5.74
CA GLY A 82 20.81 -0.90 -5.01
C GLY A 82 20.56 -0.11 -3.72
N ALA A 83 19.56 0.79 -3.70
CA ALA A 83 19.18 1.52 -2.49
C ALA A 83 18.50 0.60 -1.47
N LEU A 84 17.63 -0.30 -1.93
CA LEU A 84 16.99 -1.30 -1.07
C LEU A 84 18.03 -2.27 -0.47
N ALA A 85 18.99 -2.73 -1.27
CA ALA A 85 20.06 -3.62 -0.80
C ALA A 85 21.00 -2.98 0.22
N ALA A 86 21.11 -1.64 0.22
CA ALA A 86 21.89 -0.90 1.19
C ALA A 86 21.17 -0.72 2.54
N VAL A 87 19.87 -1.00 2.62
CA VAL A 87 19.12 -0.94 3.88
C VAL A 87 19.54 -2.10 4.76
N ARG A 88 20.10 -1.79 5.94
CA ARG A 88 20.37 -2.80 6.96
C ARG A 88 19.06 -3.34 7.49
N VAL A 89 18.82 -4.63 7.24
CA VAL A 89 17.72 -5.39 7.83
C VAL A 89 18.28 -6.47 8.76
N PRO A 90 17.56 -6.85 9.83
CA PRO A 90 18.04 -7.89 10.76
C PRO A 90 18.32 -9.24 10.08
N HIS A 91 17.57 -9.55 9.02
CA HIS A 91 17.68 -10.79 8.25
C HIS A 91 17.63 -10.46 6.76
N PRO A 92 18.79 -10.32 6.09
CA PRO A 92 18.83 -10.08 4.65
C PRO A 92 18.36 -11.34 3.90
N SER A 93 17.55 -11.14 2.86
CA SER A 93 16.98 -12.18 2.01
C SER A 93 17.87 -12.54 0.83
#